data_AF-A0A938N4Z0-F1
#
_entry.id   AF-A0A938N4Z0-F1
#
_cell.length_a   1.000
_cell.length_b   1.000
_cell.length_c   1.000
_cell.angle_alpha   90.00
_cell.angle_beta   90.00
_cell.angle_gamma   90.00
#
_symmetry.space_group_name_H-M   'P 1'
#
loop_
_entity.id
_entity.type
_entity.pdbx_description
1 polymer ?
#
loop_
_entity_poly.entity_id
_entity_poly.type
_entity_poly.pdbx_seq_one_letter_code
_entity_poly.pdbx_strand_id
1 'polypeptide(L)'
;MRLLLGDGARIMAEATNTAEPTGVLPRIVLMSRSPRRREFLREAGIEHVAVTPHLEDAHLEPGDVDAARWVSSLAYLKARAGVDWYRAQGRHKLDPAGRWLVLGADTACVRSGRTFGTPRDRAEAGAMLRALRGGPHEVITGVALVDPLSGRRWVFRDTAVVDLGAITDAQVDDYVASDAWSGKAGAYNLSERLAAGWPLTCVGDQTTVMGLPMLALLRRLRRLSVELETAA
;
A
#
# COMPACT_ATOMS: atom_id res chain seq x y z
N MET A 1 -7.82 25.28 -7.53
CA MET A 1 -6.47 24.90 -8.01
C MET A 1 -6.55 23.45 -8.47
N ARG A 2 -6.72 23.23 -9.79
CA ARG A 2 -6.89 21.91 -10.42
C ARG A 2 -5.55 21.18 -10.42
N LEU A 3 -5.48 20.03 -9.75
CA LEU A 3 -4.41 19.04 -9.90
C LEU A 3 -5.09 17.69 -10.10
N LEU A 4 -5.31 17.34 -11.36
CA LEU A 4 -5.69 16.00 -11.82
C LEU A 4 -4.81 15.71 -13.03
N LEU A 5 -4.17 14.54 -13.02
CA LEU A 5 -3.23 13.98 -14.01
C LEU A 5 -1.78 14.48 -13.84
N GLY A 6 -0.97 13.73 -13.08
CA GLY A 6 0.49 13.97 -12.98
C GLY A 6 1.25 13.32 -11.82
N ASP A 7 0.57 12.63 -10.89
CA ASP A 7 1.18 12.27 -9.60
C ASP A 7 2.35 11.27 -9.68
N GLY A 8 2.33 10.33 -10.64
CA GLY A 8 3.45 9.40 -10.83
C GLY A 8 4.78 10.09 -11.12
N ALA A 9 4.77 11.11 -11.98
CA ALA A 9 5.98 11.88 -12.33
C ALA A 9 6.49 12.75 -11.17
N ARG A 10 5.58 13.24 -10.32
CA ARG A 10 5.94 14.07 -9.16
C ARG A 10 6.48 13.23 -7.99
N ILE A 11 5.92 12.05 -7.74
CA ILE A 11 6.45 11.07 -6.77
C ILE A 11 7.84 10.61 -7.22
N MET A 12 8.05 10.40 -8.53
CA MET A 12 9.39 10.15 -9.08
C MET A 12 10.33 11.34 -8.84
N ALA A 13 9.91 12.56 -9.16
CA ALA A 13 10.73 13.76 -8.99
C ALA A 13 11.17 13.97 -7.52
N GLU A 14 10.26 13.78 -6.56
CA GLU A 14 10.55 13.89 -5.12
C GLU A 14 11.40 12.73 -4.60
N ALA A 15 11.23 11.52 -5.16
CA ALA A 15 12.12 10.40 -4.86
C ALA A 15 13.51 10.57 -5.49
N THR A 16 13.65 11.23 -6.64
CA THR A 16 14.93 11.41 -7.36
C THR A 16 15.81 12.54 -6.83
N ASN A 17 15.36 13.35 -5.87
CA ASN A 17 16.15 14.47 -5.33
C ASN A 17 17.20 14.07 -4.27
N THR A 18 17.64 12.81 -4.28
CA THR A 18 18.74 12.35 -3.42
C THR A 18 19.78 11.69 -4.30
N ALA A 19 21.05 12.03 -4.07
CA ALA A 19 22.25 11.41 -4.64
C ALA A 19 22.39 9.92 -4.26
N GLU A 20 21.32 9.14 -4.42
CA GLU A 20 21.29 7.72 -4.15
C GLU A 20 21.64 6.96 -5.45
N PRO A 21 22.43 5.87 -5.32
CA PRO A 21 23.03 5.15 -6.44
C PRO A 21 22.00 4.65 -7.47
N THR A 22 22.36 4.77 -8.75
CA THR A 22 21.57 4.44 -9.94
C THR A 22 21.72 2.96 -10.36
N GLY A 23 21.62 2.04 -9.39
CA GLY A 23 21.56 0.61 -9.69
C GLY A 23 20.25 0.21 -10.36
N VAL A 24 20.23 -0.91 -11.09
CA VAL A 24 18.99 -1.45 -11.67
C VAL A 24 18.09 -1.92 -10.52
N LEU A 25 16.88 -1.38 -10.42
CA LEU A 25 15.94 -1.77 -9.37
C LEU A 25 15.57 -3.26 -9.49
N PRO A 26 15.39 -3.97 -8.36
CA PRO A 26 14.91 -5.33 -8.40
C PRO A 26 13.49 -5.40 -8.95
N ARG A 27 13.18 -6.50 -9.63
CA ARG A 27 11.84 -6.80 -10.15
C ARG A 27 10.96 -7.29 -9.02
N ILE A 28 9.66 -7.05 -9.14
CA ILE A 28 8.74 -7.28 -8.01
C ILE A 28 7.72 -8.37 -8.32
N VAL A 29 7.58 -9.35 -7.42
CA VAL A 29 6.36 -10.16 -7.30
C VAL A 29 5.44 -9.45 -6.33
N LEU A 30 4.42 -8.76 -6.84
CA LEU A 30 3.46 -8.02 -6.02
C LEU A 30 2.35 -8.96 -5.54
N MET A 31 2.35 -9.29 -4.25
CA MET A 31 1.32 -10.09 -3.59
C MET A 31 0.15 -9.21 -3.15
N SER A 32 -0.68 -8.79 -4.12
CA SER A 32 -1.79 -7.86 -3.87
C SER A 32 -2.93 -7.97 -4.90
N ARG A 33 -4.17 -7.91 -4.40
CA ARG A 33 -5.38 -7.75 -5.21
C ARG A 33 -5.65 -6.29 -5.62
N SER A 34 -5.04 -5.31 -4.94
CA SER A 34 -5.28 -3.88 -5.21
C SER A 34 -4.76 -3.46 -6.59
N PRO A 35 -5.65 -2.98 -7.49
CA PRO A 35 -5.24 -2.46 -8.80
C PRO A 35 -4.31 -1.26 -8.67
N ARG A 36 -4.49 -0.45 -7.63
CA ARG A 36 -3.73 0.79 -7.42
C ARG A 36 -2.27 0.54 -7.07
N ARG A 37 -1.98 -0.48 -6.25
CA ARG A 37 -0.59 -0.86 -5.94
C ARG A 37 0.16 -1.30 -7.20
N ARG A 38 -0.53 -1.96 -8.13
CA ARG A 38 0.01 -2.35 -9.44
C ARG A 38 0.28 -1.12 -10.31
N GLU A 39 -0.65 -0.19 -10.32
CA GLU A 39 -0.51 1.08 -11.04
C GLU A 39 0.69 1.89 -10.54
N PHE A 40 0.88 2.03 -9.21
CA PHE A 40 2.03 2.75 -8.68
C PHE A 40 3.38 2.13 -9.09
N LEU A 41 3.50 0.80 -9.09
CA LEU A 41 4.72 0.15 -9.58
C LEU A 41 4.93 0.39 -11.08
N ARG A 42 3.86 0.34 -11.88
CA ARG A 42 3.88 0.62 -13.32
C ARG A 42 4.34 2.05 -13.61
N GLU A 43 3.75 3.03 -12.92
CA GLU A 43 4.08 4.46 -13.06
C GLU A 43 5.52 4.76 -12.64
N ALA A 44 6.04 4.04 -11.65
CA ALA A 44 7.44 4.12 -11.24
C ALA A 44 8.43 3.37 -12.15
N GLY A 45 7.94 2.74 -13.23
CA GLY A 45 8.78 1.96 -14.14
C GLY A 45 9.36 0.68 -13.54
N ILE A 46 8.80 0.18 -12.44
CA ILE A 46 9.26 -1.04 -11.77
C ILE A 46 8.65 -2.24 -12.49
N GLU A 47 9.49 -3.07 -13.08
CA GLU A 47 9.06 -4.34 -13.67
C GLU A 47 8.48 -5.25 -12.58
N HIS A 48 7.27 -5.75 -12.79
CA HIS A 48 6.59 -6.55 -11.79
C HIS A 48 5.59 -7.55 -12.38
N VAL A 49 5.28 -8.57 -11.58
CA VAL A 49 4.16 -9.48 -11.79
C VAL A 49 3.26 -9.42 -10.57
N ALA A 50 1.97 -9.15 -10.79
CA ALA A 50 0.99 -9.15 -9.72
C ALA A 50 0.40 -10.55 -9.53
N VAL A 51 0.42 -11.04 -8.29
CA VAL A 51 -0.11 -12.32 -7.89
C VAL A 51 -1.13 -12.08 -6.80
N THR A 52 -2.28 -12.73 -6.93
CA THR A 52 -3.33 -12.66 -5.91
C THR A 52 -2.92 -13.52 -4.71
N PRO A 53 -2.79 -12.95 -3.49
CA PRO A 53 -2.49 -13.75 -2.31
C PRO A 53 -3.61 -14.75 -2.04
N HIS A 54 -3.24 -15.99 -1.70
CA HIS A 54 -4.16 -16.99 -1.17
C HIS A 54 -4.57 -16.71 0.28
N LEU A 55 -4.00 -15.68 0.91
CA LEU A 55 -4.38 -15.24 2.24
C LEU A 55 -5.69 -14.44 2.17
N GLU A 56 -6.75 -15.00 2.76
CA GLU A 56 -7.96 -14.26 3.12
C GLU A 56 -7.80 -13.75 4.55
N ASP A 57 -7.66 -12.45 4.71
CA ASP A 57 -7.42 -11.77 5.98
C ASP A 57 -8.66 -11.04 6.53
N ALA A 58 -9.78 -11.11 5.82
CA ALA A 58 -11.03 -10.42 6.18
C ALA A 58 -11.62 -10.87 7.52
N HIS A 59 -11.26 -12.07 8.00
CA HIS A 59 -11.71 -12.64 9.27
C HIS A 59 -10.65 -12.58 10.38
N LEU A 60 -9.46 -12.05 10.08
CA LEU A 60 -8.39 -11.95 11.05
C LEU A 60 -8.56 -10.70 11.90
N GLU A 61 -8.52 -10.87 13.21
CA GLU A 61 -8.60 -9.77 14.17
C GLU A 61 -7.22 -9.47 14.77
N PRO A 62 -6.90 -8.18 15.02
CA PRO A 62 -5.60 -7.80 15.58
C PRO A 62 -5.41 -8.24 17.04
N GLY A 63 -6.47 -8.56 17.78
CA GLY A 63 -6.38 -8.84 19.22
C GLY A 63 -5.73 -7.66 19.96
N ASP A 64 -4.74 -7.94 20.81
CA ASP A 64 -3.98 -6.93 21.56
C ASP A 64 -2.83 -6.29 20.74
N VAL A 65 -2.69 -6.65 19.47
CA VAL A 65 -1.62 -6.11 18.61
C VAL A 65 -2.00 -4.73 18.12
N ASP A 66 -1.12 -3.75 18.33
CA ASP A 66 -1.33 -2.41 17.78
C ASP A 66 -1.42 -2.42 16.25
N ALA A 67 -2.17 -1.45 15.70
CA ALA A 67 -2.44 -1.38 14.26
C ALA A 67 -1.16 -1.37 13.40
N ALA A 68 -0.08 -0.76 13.89
CA ALA A 68 1.17 -0.63 13.16
C ALA A 68 1.92 -1.97 13.03
N ARG A 69 1.93 -2.77 14.10
CA ARG A 69 2.44 -4.16 14.09
C ARG A 69 1.50 -5.07 13.32
N TRP A 70 0.19 -4.85 13.40
CA TRP A 70 -0.81 -5.63 12.68
C TRP A 70 -0.60 -5.56 11.17
N VAL A 71 -0.63 -4.35 10.58
CA VAL A 71 -0.45 -4.17 9.13
C VAL A 71 0.94 -4.65 8.66
N SER A 72 1.98 -4.47 9.49
CA SER A 72 3.32 -4.96 9.17
C SER A 72 3.38 -6.49 9.12
N SER A 73 2.65 -7.17 10.02
CA SER A 73 2.59 -8.62 10.09
C SER A 73 1.82 -9.19 8.91
N LEU A 74 0.65 -8.62 8.59
CA LEU A 74 -0.14 -9.01 7.41
C LEU A 74 0.64 -8.79 6.11
N ALA A 75 1.34 -7.66 5.98
CA ALA A 75 2.21 -7.40 4.83
C ALA A 75 3.28 -8.49 4.68
N TYR A 76 3.92 -8.91 5.78
CA TYR A 76 4.90 -9.99 5.77
C TYR A 76 4.28 -11.35 5.42
N LEU A 77 3.12 -11.70 5.97
CA LEU A 77 2.44 -12.95 5.67
C LEU A 77 2.07 -13.03 4.18
N LYS A 78 1.57 -11.93 3.59
CA LYS A 78 1.30 -11.81 2.15
C LYS A 78 2.57 -12.00 1.32
N ALA A 79 3.67 -11.32 1.68
CA ALA A 79 4.94 -11.45 0.98
C ALA A 79 5.50 -12.88 1.09
N ARG A 80 5.43 -13.50 2.28
CA ARG A 80 5.95 -14.85 2.51
C ARG A 80 5.20 -15.89 1.68
N ALA A 81 3.88 -15.78 1.57
CA ALA A 81 3.08 -16.68 0.73
C ALA A 81 3.51 -16.64 -0.75
N GLY A 82 4.02 -15.49 -1.23
CA GLY A 82 4.52 -15.35 -2.60
C GLY A 82 5.90 -15.96 -2.86
N VAL A 83 6.66 -16.30 -1.82
CA VAL A 83 7.98 -16.95 -1.97
C VAL A 83 7.83 -18.34 -2.58
N ASP A 84 6.86 -19.12 -2.09
CA ASP A 84 6.64 -20.48 -2.58
C ASP A 84 6.08 -20.45 -4.01
N TRP A 85 5.20 -19.49 -4.31
CA TRP A 85 4.75 -19.22 -5.67
C TRP A 85 5.94 -18.91 -6.61
N TYR A 86 6.83 -18.01 -6.21
CA TYR A 86 8.00 -17.64 -7.02
C TYR A 86 8.90 -18.84 -7.31
N ARG A 87 9.15 -19.68 -6.30
CA ARG A 87 9.96 -20.89 -6.43
C ARG A 87 9.32 -21.90 -7.38
N ALA A 88 8.02 -22.14 -7.26
CA ALA A 88 7.27 -23.04 -8.11
C ALA A 88 7.27 -22.62 -9.59
N GLN A 89 7.26 -21.32 -9.87
CA GLN A 89 7.35 -20.79 -11.24
C GLN A 89 8.75 -20.93 -11.88
N GLY A 90 9.77 -21.37 -11.13
CA GLY A 90 11.12 -21.56 -11.66
C GLY A 90 11.79 -20.27 -12.18
N ARG A 91 11.28 -19.08 -11.83
CA ARG A 91 11.75 -17.80 -12.40
C ARG A 91 13.22 -17.51 -12.13
N HIS A 92 13.73 -17.98 -11.00
CA HIS A 92 15.15 -17.93 -10.67
C HIS A 92 16.06 -18.69 -11.67
N LYS A 93 15.51 -19.64 -12.43
CA LYS A 93 16.25 -20.38 -13.48
C LYS A 93 16.20 -19.67 -14.84
N LEU A 94 15.12 -18.95 -15.10
CA LEU A 94 14.91 -18.23 -16.37
C LEU A 94 15.70 -16.93 -16.42
N ASP A 95 15.98 -16.34 -15.26
CA ASP A 95 16.80 -15.15 -15.17
C ASP A 95 17.65 -15.15 -13.90
N PRO A 96 18.80 -15.85 -13.91
CA PRO A 96 19.70 -15.93 -12.75
C PRO A 96 20.32 -14.57 -12.38
N ALA A 97 20.41 -13.64 -13.33
CA ALA A 97 20.91 -12.28 -13.11
C ALA A 97 19.79 -11.32 -12.65
N GLY A 98 18.54 -11.63 -12.96
CA GLY A 98 17.35 -10.87 -12.57
C GLY A 98 17.06 -11.00 -11.08
N ARG A 99 17.29 -9.92 -10.33
CA ARG A 99 17.01 -9.88 -8.90
C ARG A 99 15.51 -9.64 -8.67
N TRP A 100 14.83 -10.63 -8.12
CA TRP A 100 13.41 -10.55 -7.76
C TRP A 100 13.23 -10.37 -6.25
N LEU A 101 12.28 -9.52 -5.86
CA LEU A 101 11.77 -9.43 -4.49
C LEU A 101 10.26 -9.70 -4.49
N VAL A 102 9.79 -10.37 -3.44
CA VAL A 102 8.35 -10.53 -3.19
C VAL A 102 7.87 -9.41 -2.29
N LEU A 103 6.89 -8.63 -2.76
CA LEU A 103 6.33 -7.46 -2.11
C LEU A 103 4.93 -7.76 -1.59
N GLY A 104 4.73 -7.63 -0.28
CA GLY A 104 3.42 -7.63 0.37
C GLY A 104 3.15 -6.27 1.01
N ALA A 105 1.88 -5.86 1.05
CA ALA A 105 1.47 -4.62 1.70
C ALA A 105 0.07 -4.75 2.33
N ASP A 106 -0.14 -4.04 3.42
CA ASP A 106 -1.40 -3.98 4.15
C ASP A 106 -1.66 -2.58 4.72
N THR A 107 -2.92 -2.18 4.81
CA THR A 107 -3.30 -0.79 5.11
C THR A 107 -4.51 -0.75 6.04
N ALA A 108 -4.45 0.10 7.07
CA ALA A 108 -5.56 0.34 7.98
C ALA A 108 -5.65 1.83 8.38
N CYS A 109 -6.86 2.30 8.68
CA CYS A 109 -7.06 3.58 9.34
C CYS A 109 -7.16 3.39 10.85
N VAL A 110 -6.69 4.35 11.65
CA VAL A 110 -6.75 4.32 13.11
C VAL A 110 -7.34 5.62 13.62
N ARG A 111 -8.41 5.53 14.41
CA ARG A 111 -9.01 6.68 15.08
C ARG A 111 -9.47 6.31 16.48
N SER A 112 -9.05 7.10 17.47
CA SER A 112 -9.45 6.91 18.88
C SER A 112 -9.24 5.47 19.38
N GLY A 113 -8.10 4.87 19.04
CA GLY A 113 -7.76 3.49 19.42
C GLY A 113 -8.46 2.39 18.63
N ARG A 114 -9.37 2.74 17.70
CA ARG A 114 -10.06 1.77 16.84
C ARG A 114 -9.37 1.64 15.48
N THR A 115 -9.19 0.42 15.02
CA THR A 115 -8.63 0.11 13.70
C THR A 115 -9.74 -0.18 12.69
N PHE A 116 -9.63 0.42 11.51
CA PHE A 116 -10.55 0.27 10.39
C PHE A 116 -9.81 -0.32 9.20
N GLY A 117 -10.06 -1.61 8.94
CA GLY A 117 -9.57 -2.31 7.75
C GLY A 117 -10.43 -2.01 6.53
N THR A 118 -10.58 -3.01 5.66
CA THR A 118 -11.48 -2.94 4.50
C THR A 118 -12.90 -3.35 4.94
N PRO A 119 -13.96 -2.60 4.60
CA PRO A 119 -15.33 -2.98 4.93
C PRO A 119 -15.77 -4.23 4.15
N ARG A 120 -16.61 -5.05 4.78
CA ARG A 120 -17.19 -6.29 4.24
C ARG A 120 -18.44 -6.02 3.41
N ASP A 121 -19.21 -5.00 3.78
CA ASP A 121 -20.46 -4.64 3.14
C ASP A 121 -20.72 -3.12 3.17
N ARG A 122 -21.80 -2.70 2.51
CA ARG A 122 -22.23 -1.29 2.42
C ARG A 122 -22.54 -0.68 3.79
N ALA A 123 -23.11 -1.46 4.71
CA ALA A 123 -23.48 -0.97 6.04
C ALA A 123 -22.22 -0.66 6.85
N GLU A 124 -21.24 -1.56 6.82
CA GLU A 124 -19.93 -1.37 7.43
C GLU A 124 -19.18 -0.20 6.79
N ALA A 125 -19.19 -0.08 5.45
CA ALA A 125 -18.60 1.06 4.75
C ALA A 125 -19.17 2.40 5.22
N GLY A 126 -20.50 2.52 5.30
CA GLY A 126 -21.17 3.72 5.81
C GLY A 126 -20.85 3.99 7.28
N ALA A 127 -20.76 2.96 8.11
CA ALA A 127 -20.37 3.10 9.52
C ALA A 127 -18.92 3.57 9.67
N MET A 128 -17.99 3.04 8.87
CA MET A 128 -16.59 3.47 8.84
C MET A 128 -16.48 4.94 8.46
N LEU A 129 -17.12 5.37 7.37
CA LEU A 129 -17.08 6.77 6.92
C LEU A 129 -17.66 7.72 7.96
N ARG A 130 -18.76 7.35 8.63
CA ARG A 130 -19.36 8.15 9.71
C ARG A 130 -18.49 8.20 10.96
N ALA A 131 -17.72 7.14 11.25
CA ALA A 131 -16.77 7.12 12.35
C ALA A 131 -15.51 7.94 12.04
N LEU A 132 -15.10 7.97 10.77
CA LEU A 132 -13.91 8.68 10.30
C LEU A 132 -14.18 10.14 9.95
N ARG A 133 -15.43 10.56 9.69
CA ARG A 133 -15.77 11.99 9.53
C ARG A 133 -15.74 12.73 10.86
N GLY A 134 -15.41 14.02 10.84
CA GLY A 134 -15.41 14.87 12.04
C GLY A 134 -14.13 14.79 12.88
N GLY A 135 -12.98 14.63 12.26
CA GLY A 135 -11.67 14.73 12.90
C GLY A 135 -10.61 13.88 12.20
N PRO A 136 -9.31 14.16 12.46
CA PRO A 136 -8.22 13.45 11.83
C PRO A 136 -8.13 11.99 12.29
N HIS A 137 -7.68 11.13 11.39
CA HIS A 137 -7.32 9.73 11.64
C HIS A 137 -5.97 9.42 10.99
N GLU A 138 -5.27 8.45 11.55
CA GLU A 138 -4.04 7.93 10.96
C GLU A 138 -4.36 6.90 9.89
N VAL A 139 -3.58 6.86 8.83
CA VAL A 139 -3.58 5.78 7.84
C VAL A 139 -2.20 5.19 7.80
N ILE A 140 -2.11 3.92 8.19
CA ILE A 140 -0.84 3.20 8.34
C ILE A 140 -0.79 2.14 7.25
N THR A 141 0.28 2.15 6.46
CA THR A 141 0.56 1.07 5.50
C THR A 141 1.84 0.35 5.88
N GLY A 142 1.71 -0.95 6.17
CA GLY A 142 2.83 -1.88 6.34
C GLY A 142 3.28 -2.44 5.00
N VAL A 143 4.58 -2.61 4.82
CA VAL A 143 5.20 -3.16 3.62
C VAL A 143 6.25 -4.19 4.01
N ALA A 144 6.25 -5.31 3.31
CA ALA A 144 7.27 -6.33 3.45
C ALA A 144 7.87 -6.68 2.09
N LEU A 145 9.20 -6.73 2.04
CA LEU A 145 10.00 -7.26 0.96
C LEU A 145 10.65 -8.56 1.42
N VAL A 146 10.59 -9.60 0.61
CA VAL A 146 11.26 -10.88 0.88
C VAL A 146 12.08 -11.28 -0.35
N ASP A 147 13.36 -11.54 -0.14
CA ASP A 147 14.19 -12.21 -1.13
C ASP A 147 13.78 -13.70 -1.16
N PRO A 148 13.23 -14.20 -2.28
CA PRO A 148 12.74 -15.56 -2.36
C PRO A 148 13.85 -16.62 -2.39
N LEU A 149 15.11 -16.23 -2.66
CA LEU A 149 16.26 -17.12 -2.67
C LEU A 149 16.84 -17.28 -1.25
N SER A 150 17.27 -16.17 -0.63
CA SER A 150 17.88 -16.20 0.70
C SER A 150 16.86 -16.30 1.84
N GLY A 151 15.61 -15.91 1.60
CA GLY A 151 14.60 -15.75 2.65
C GLY A 151 14.80 -14.48 3.51
N ARG A 152 15.80 -13.65 3.21
CA ARG A 152 16.00 -12.37 3.89
C ARG A 152 14.75 -11.50 3.72
N ARG A 153 14.33 -10.86 4.81
CA ARG A 153 13.12 -10.04 4.86
C ARG A 153 13.43 -8.63 5.33
N TRP A 154 12.71 -7.67 4.76
CA TRP A 154 12.71 -6.28 5.19
C TRP A 154 11.26 -5.85 5.38
N VAL A 155 10.92 -5.41 6.59
CA VAL A 155 9.58 -4.93 6.92
C VAL A 155 9.71 -3.48 7.37
N PHE A 156 8.86 -2.62 6.82
CA PHE A 156 8.77 -1.21 7.18
C PHE A 156 7.33 -0.75 7.07
N ARG A 157 7.06 0.46 7.53
CA ARG A 157 5.74 1.08 7.46
C ARG A 157 5.88 2.58 7.23
N ASP A 158 4.80 3.18 6.75
CA ASP A 158 4.64 4.63 6.72
C ASP A 158 3.28 5.01 7.32
N THR A 159 3.14 6.26 7.73
CA THR A 159 1.90 6.77 8.34
C THR A 159 1.63 8.17 7.81
N ALA A 160 0.39 8.37 7.36
CA ALA A 160 -0.15 9.68 6.99
C ALA A 160 -1.36 9.99 7.87
N VAL A 161 -1.66 11.27 8.05
CA VAL A 161 -2.85 11.74 8.77
C VAL A 161 -3.84 12.30 7.76
N VAL A 162 -5.09 11.85 7.82
CA VAL A 162 -6.18 12.32 6.95
C VAL A 162 -7.30 12.88 7.81
N ASP A 163 -7.87 14.01 7.39
CA ASP A 163 -9.15 14.49 7.91
C ASP A 163 -10.14 14.51 6.74
N LEU A 164 -11.28 13.83 6.87
CA LEU A 164 -12.34 13.84 5.84
C LEU A 164 -13.08 15.18 5.78
N GLY A 165 -12.97 16.00 6.84
CA GLY A 165 -13.72 17.23 7.01
C GLY A 165 -15.21 16.97 7.26
N ALA A 166 -16.01 18.01 7.02
CA ALA A 166 -17.46 17.98 7.21
C ALA A 166 -18.18 17.37 5.99
N ILE A 167 -18.11 16.05 5.83
CA ILE A 167 -18.93 15.32 4.86
C ILE A 167 -20.32 15.02 5.44
N THR A 168 -21.37 15.27 4.65
CA THR A 168 -22.77 15.06 5.03
C THR A 168 -23.17 13.59 4.97
N ASP A 169 -24.29 13.22 5.61
CA ASP A 169 -24.84 11.86 5.48
C ASP A 169 -25.24 11.53 4.04
N ALA A 170 -25.81 12.48 3.30
CA ALA A 170 -26.13 12.30 1.89
C ALA A 170 -24.88 11.95 1.05
N GLN A 171 -23.75 12.66 1.27
CA GLN A 171 -22.49 12.35 0.58
C GLN A 171 -21.93 10.97 0.93
N VAL A 172 -22.09 10.53 2.18
CA VAL A 172 -21.71 9.17 2.61
C VAL A 172 -22.59 8.15 1.90
N ASP A 173 -23.90 8.33 1.90
CA ASP A 173 -24.86 7.38 1.33
C ASP A 173 -24.71 7.28 -0.20
N ASP A 174 -24.53 8.41 -0.89
CA ASP A 174 -24.25 8.46 -2.34
C ASP A 174 -22.96 7.71 -2.69
N TYR A 175 -21.90 7.90 -1.88
CA TYR A 175 -20.63 7.21 -2.10
C TYR A 175 -20.74 5.71 -1.82
N VAL A 176 -21.44 5.32 -0.74
CA VAL A 176 -21.69 3.91 -0.42
C VAL A 176 -22.50 3.22 -1.53
N ALA A 177 -23.50 3.90 -2.10
CA ALA A 177 -24.30 3.38 -3.20
C ALA A 177 -23.51 3.12 -4.48
N SER A 178 -22.39 3.83 -4.68
CA SER A 178 -21.52 3.67 -5.86
C SER A 178 -20.64 2.41 -5.85
N ASP A 179 -20.54 1.71 -4.71
CA ASP A 179 -19.58 0.60 -4.47
C ASP A 179 -18.10 0.94 -4.63
N ALA A 180 -17.77 2.20 -4.91
CA ALA A 180 -16.39 2.66 -5.02
C ALA A 180 -15.64 2.69 -3.68
N TRP A 181 -16.26 2.30 -2.57
CA TRP A 181 -15.62 2.05 -1.27
C TRP A 181 -14.94 0.66 -1.20
N SER A 182 -15.37 -0.30 -2.03
CA SER A 182 -14.93 -1.69 -1.93
C SER A 182 -13.41 -1.84 -2.10
N GLY A 183 -12.82 -2.72 -1.29
CA GLY A 183 -11.39 -3.03 -1.30
C GLY A 183 -10.49 -1.93 -0.72
N LYS A 184 -11.03 -0.95 0.01
CA LYS A 184 -10.28 0.21 0.51
C LYS A 184 -10.35 0.30 2.03
N ALA A 185 -9.18 0.45 2.66
CA ALA A 185 -9.09 0.67 4.10
C ALA A 185 -9.85 1.95 4.51
N GLY A 186 -10.65 1.89 5.57
CA GLY A 186 -11.50 3.00 6.00
C GLY A 186 -12.62 3.36 5.01
N ALA A 187 -12.87 2.51 4.01
CA ALA A 187 -13.95 2.64 3.03
C ALA A 187 -13.85 3.85 2.08
N TYR A 188 -12.68 4.47 1.88
CA TYR A 188 -12.51 5.57 0.91
C TYR A 188 -11.21 5.51 0.11
N ASN A 189 -11.18 6.20 -1.04
CA ASN A 189 -9.95 6.54 -1.76
C ASN A 189 -9.70 8.05 -1.69
N LEU A 190 -8.55 8.44 -1.14
CA LEU A 190 -8.09 9.82 -1.05
C LEU A 190 -8.22 10.60 -2.38
N SER A 191 -7.64 10.10 -3.47
CA SER A 191 -7.58 10.83 -4.74
C SER A 191 -8.94 10.96 -5.42
N GLU A 192 -9.72 9.87 -5.42
CA GLU A 192 -11.09 9.88 -5.94
C GLU A 192 -11.99 10.84 -5.16
N ARG A 193 -11.86 10.88 -3.83
CA ARG A 193 -12.69 11.74 -2.98
C ARG A 193 -12.29 13.21 -3.09
N LEU A 194 -10.99 13.51 -3.18
CA LEU A 194 -10.50 14.85 -3.54
C LEU A 194 -11.05 15.30 -4.89
N ALA A 195 -10.99 14.44 -5.91
CA ALA A 195 -11.54 14.74 -7.24
C ALA A 195 -13.06 14.96 -7.23
N ALA A 196 -13.77 14.25 -6.34
CA ALA A 196 -15.20 14.42 -6.10
C ALA A 196 -15.56 15.63 -5.22
N GLY A 197 -14.58 16.45 -4.84
CA GLY A 197 -14.80 17.70 -4.09
C GLY A 197 -15.04 17.52 -2.59
N TRP A 198 -14.67 16.38 -2.01
CA TRP A 198 -14.69 16.24 -0.55
C TRP A 198 -13.68 17.20 0.09
N PRO A 199 -14.01 17.84 1.23
CA PRO A 199 -13.17 18.84 1.89
C PRO A 199 -12.01 18.19 2.69
N LEU A 200 -11.50 17.07 2.20
CA LEU A 200 -10.54 16.26 2.92
C LEU A 200 -9.12 16.79 2.78
N THR A 201 -8.29 16.56 3.79
CA THR A 201 -6.87 16.94 3.80
C THR A 201 -5.99 15.74 4.13
N CYS A 202 -4.74 15.79 3.71
CA CYS A 202 -3.75 14.74 3.96
C CYS A 202 -2.41 15.37 4.34
N VAL A 203 -1.85 14.94 5.46
CA VAL A 203 -0.50 15.27 5.91
C VAL A 203 0.34 13.99 5.90
N GLY A 204 1.41 13.97 5.12
CA GLY A 204 2.23 12.78 4.88
C GLY A 204 2.14 12.30 3.43
N ASP A 205 2.62 11.08 3.17
CA ASP A 205 2.64 10.50 1.81
C ASP A 205 1.23 10.03 1.42
N GLN A 206 0.68 10.61 0.35
CA GLN A 206 -0.64 10.23 -0.18
C GLN A 206 -0.67 8.78 -0.66
N THR A 207 0.45 8.26 -1.16
CA THR A 207 0.54 6.87 -1.63
C THR A 207 0.45 5.88 -0.46
N THR A 208 0.85 6.29 0.75
CA THR A 208 0.58 5.55 1.99
C THR A 208 -0.90 5.41 2.25
N VAL A 209 -1.67 6.49 2.13
CA VAL A 209 -3.14 6.46 2.26
C VAL A 209 -3.77 5.57 1.19
N MET A 210 -3.21 5.61 -0.02
CA MET A 210 -3.64 4.82 -1.16
C MET A 210 -3.15 3.37 -1.14
N GLY A 211 -2.37 2.99 -0.12
CA GLY A 211 -2.05 1.62 0.25
C GLY A 211 -0.69 1.10 -0.20
N LEU A 212 0.21 1.94 -0.71
CA LEU A 212 1.62 1.58 -0.92
C LEU A 212 2.50 2.83 -0.82
N PRO A 213 3.31 2.99 0.25
CA PRO A 213 4.15 4.17 0.49
C PRO A 213 5.31 4.22 -0.52
N MET A 214 5.07 4.79 -1.69
CA MET A 214 5.99 4.74 -2.83
C MET A 214 7.30 5.44 -2.52
N LEU A 215 7.27 6.58 -1.80
CA LEU A 215 8.50 7.28 -1.46
C LEU A 215 9.42 6.41 -0.57
N ALA A 216 8.85 5.77 0.44
CA ALA A 216 9.58 4.86 1.33
C ALA A 216 10.03 3.59 0.59
N LEU A 217 9.17 3.02 -0.26
CA LEU A 217 9.47 1.83 -1.05
C LEU A 217 10.65 2.07 -1.99
N LEU A 218 10.64 3.16 -2.77
CA LEU A 218 11.70 3.45 -3.75
C LEU A 218 13.06 3.63 -3.07
N ARG A 219 13.12 4.40 -1.98
CA ARG A 219 14.33 4.53 -1.16
C ARG A 219 14.84 3.19 -0.67
N ARG A 220 13.93 2.30 -0.25
CA ARG A 220 14.30 0.95 0.19
C ARG A 220 14.84 0.12 -0.97
N LEU A 221 14.17 0.12 -2.13
CA LEU A 221 14.59 -0.66 -3.30
C LEU A 221 15.95 -0.21 -3.84
N ARG A 222 16.25 1.09 -3.85
CA ARG A 222 17.57 1.61 -4.27
C ARG A 222 18.71 1.22 -3.33
N ARG A 223 18.46 1.22 -2.01
CA ARG A 223 19.44 0.72 -1.05
C ARG A 223 19.68 -0.77 -1.23
N LEU A 224 18.60 -1.52 -1.47
CA LEU A 224 18.69 -2.95 -1.70
C LEU A 224 19.39 -3.29 -3.03
N SER A 225 19.22 -2.50 -4.10
CA SER A 225 19.96 -2.76 -5.35
C SER A 225 21.47 -2.71 -5.11
N VAL A 226 21.96 -1.75 -4.32
CA VAL A 226 23.39 -1.66 -3.98
C VAL A 226 23.86 -2.73 -2.99
N GLU A 227 23.09 -3.03 -1.95
CA GLU A 227 23.41 -4.14 -1.03
C GLU A 227 23.52 -5.47 -1.76
N LEU A 228 22.65 -5.68 -2.75
CA LEU A 228 22.62 -6.90 -3.53
C LEU A 228 23.75 -6.95 -4.57
N GLU A 229 24.07 -5.84 -5.22
CA GLU A 229 25.23 -5.70 -6.13
C GLU A 229 26.56 -6.01 -5.45
N THR A 230 26.75 -5.56 -4.21
CA THR A 230 27.99 -5.77 -3.44
C THR A 230 28.14 -7.17 -2.85
N ALA A 231 27.06 -7.96 -2.81
CA ALA A 231 27.04 -9.32 -2.26
C ALA A 231 27.16 -10.42 -3.33
N ALA A 232 27.26 -10.07 -4.61
CA ALA A 232 27.45 -10.99 -5.74
C ALA A 232 28.92 -10.94 -6.23
#